data_AF-A0A974AS15-F1
#
_entry.id   AF-A0A974AS15-F1
#
_cell.length_a   1.000
_cell.length_b   1.000
_cell.length_c   1.000
_cell.angle_alpha   90.00
_cell.angle_beta   90.00
_cell.angle_gamma   90.00
#
_symmetry.space_group_name_H-M   'P 1'
#
loop_
_entity.id
_entity.type
_entity.pdbx_description
1 polymer ?
#
loop_
_entity_poly.entity_id
_entity_poly.type
_entity_poly.pdbx_seq_one_letter_code
_entity_poly.pdbx_strand_id
1 'polypeptide(L)' 'MSVSTERTKAPLWLLVLITISGTLAMHMFVPALPDAASKLGVSTATAQMTISVYIMGLAVGQLIYGPLSDAIG' A
#
# COMPACT_ATOMS: atom_id res chain seq x y z
N MET A 1 -6.57 -21.28 38.78
CA MET A 1 -6.67 -19.83 38.53
C MET A 1 -6.28 -19.59 37.08
N SER A 2 -7.26 -19.53 36.18
CA SER A 2 -7.05 -19.34 34.74
C SER A 2 -6.65 -17.89 34.48
N VAL A 3 -5.43 -17.66 34.01
CA VAL A 3 -4.99 -16.35 33.52
C VAL A 3 -5.81 -16.04 32.26
N SER A 4 -6.81 -15.17 32.38
CA SER A 4 -7.56 -14.62 31.25
C SER A 4 -6.66 -13.64 30.52
N THR A 5 -6.04 -14.07 29.42
CA THR A 5 -5.30 -13.20 28.51
C THR A 5 -6.29 -12.23 27.85
N GLU A 6 -6.37 -10.99 28.35
CA GLU A 6 -7.10 -9.93 27.64
C GLU A 6 -6.40 -9.67 26.30
N ARG A 7 -7.02 -10.09 25.20
CA ARG A 7 -6.58 -9.77 23.85
C ARG A 7 -6.83 -8.29 23.61
N THR A 8 -5.79 -7.46 23.71
CA THR A 8 -5.85 -6.05 23.38
C THR A 8 -6.23 -5.93 21.90
N LYS A 9 -7.48 -5.57 21.61
CA LYS A 9 -7.95 -5.43 20.23
C LYS A 9 -7.35 -4.14 19.66
N ALA A 10 -6.57 -4.25 18.59
CA ALA A 10 -6.08 -3.07 17.88
C ALA A 10 -7.28 -2.19 17.46
N PRO A 11 -7.21 -0.87 17.65
CA PRO A 11 -8.35 -0.02 17.42
C PRO A 11 -8.57 0.23 15.92
N LEU A 12 -9.83 0.23 15.48
CA LEU A 12 -10.20 0.37 14.06
C LEU A 12 -9.63 1.64 13.40
N TRP A 13 -9.50 2.74 14.15
CA TRP A 13 -8.93 3.98 13.63
C TRP A 13 -7.48 3.80 13.15
N LEU A 14 -6.71 2.90 13.77
CA LEU A 14 -5.33 2.63 13.35
C LEU A 14 -5.30 1.96 11.98
N LEU A 15 -6.19 1.00 11.74
CA LEU A 15 -6.35 0.34 10.44
C LEU A 15 -6.78 1.35 9.37
N VAL A 16 -7.69 2.27 9.71
CA VAL A 16 -8.11 3.36 8.81
C VAL A 16 -6.92 4.25 8.43
N LEU A 17 -6.11 4.68 9.40
CA LEU A 17 -4.95 5.53 9.15
C LEU A 17 -3.90 4.83 8.28
N ILE A 18 -3.63 3.55 8.52
CA ILE A 18 -2.70 2.77 7.71
C ILE A 18 -3.23 2.64 6.29
N THR A 19 -4.51 2.31 6.12
CA THR A 19 -5.12 2.09 4.80
C THR A 19 -5.21 3.36 3.98
N ILE A 20 -5.64 4.48 4.59
CA ILE A 20 -5.80 5.75 3.88
C ILE A 20 -4.46 6.35 3.47
N SER A 21 -3.37 6.05 4.20
CA SER A 21 -2.03 6.54 3.87
C SER A 21 -1.59 6.12 2.46
N GLY A 22 -1.80 4.86 2.08
CA GLY A 22 -1.48 4.35 0.75
C GLY A 22 -2.36 4.95 -0.35
N THR A 23 -3.67 5.07 -0.09
CA THR A 23 -4.62 5.69 -1.04
C THR A 23 -4.30 7.16 -1.26
N LEU A 24 -4.04 7.92 -0.20
CA LEU A 24 -3.70 9.33 -0.26
C LEU A 24 -2.41 9.55 -1.06
N ALA A 25 -1.38 8.73 -0.82
CA ALA A 25 -0.13 8.78 -1.56
C ALA A 25 -0.37 8.62 -3.07
N MET A 26 -1.19 7.64 -3.49
CA MET A 26 -1.50 7.44 -4.92
C MET A 26 -2.29 8.62 -5.52
N HIS A 27 -3.25 9.17 -4.79
CA HIS A 27 -4.01 10.34 -5.24
C HIS A 27 -3.14 11.58 -5.43
N MET A 28 -2.05 11.74 -4.66
CA MET A 28 -1.07 12.80 -4.86
C MET A 28 -0.05 12.48 -5.94
N PHE A 29 0.39 11.21 -6.03
CA PHE A 29 1.45 10.77 -6.91
C PHE A 29 1.04 10.78 -8.39
N VAL A 30 -0.14 10.25 -8.71
CA VAL A 30 -0.64 10.14 -10.10
C VAL A 30 -0.69 11.51 -10.82
N PRO A 31 -1.27 12.58 -10.26
CA PRO A 31 -1.30 13.89 -10.92
C PRO A 31 0.07 14.59 -10.96
N ALA A 32 0.99 14.28 -10.04
CA ALA A 32 2.35 14.81 -10.04
C ALA A 32 3.27 14.11 -11.06
N LEU A 33 2.87 12.92 -11.53
CA LEU A 33 3.69 12.08 -12.40
C LEU A 33 4.07 12.73 -13.75
N PRO A 34 3.18 13.46 -14.45
CA PRO A 34 3.55 14.15 -15.69
C PRO A 34 4.60 15.25 -15.49
N ASP A 35 4.56 15.97 -14.35
CA ASP A 35 5.55 16.98 -14.00
C ASP A 35 6.91 16.36 -13.62
N ALA A 36 6.89 15.21 -12.93
CA ALA A 36 8.09 14.43 -12.69
C ALA A 36 8.70 13.90 -14.01
N ALA A 37 7.86 13.43 -14.93
CA ALA A 37 8.28 12.93 -16.24
C ALA A 37 8.99 14.01 -17.07
N SER A 38 8.43 15.23 -17.08
CA SER A 38 9.03 16.36 -17.80
C SER A 38 10.40 16.75 -17.22
N LYS A 39 10.52 16.79 -15.89
CA LYS A 39 11.77 17.10 -15.18
C LYS A 39 12.86 16.05 -15.37
N LEU A 40 12.46 14.79 -15.52
CA LEU A 40 13.37 13.67 -15.75
C LEU A 40 13.66 13.43 -17.25
N GLY A 41 13.04 14.19 -18.16
CA GLY A 41 13.22 14.04 -19.60
C GLY A 41 12.69 12.71 -20.16
N VAL A 42 11.73 12.08 -19.49
CA VAL A 42 11.14 10.79 -19.89
C VAL A 42 9.73 10.97 -20.44
N SER A 43 9.27 10.02 -21.26
CA SER A 43 7.90 10.03 -21.76
C SER A 43 6.88 9.80 -20.63
N THR A 44 5.67 10.33 -20.79
CA THR A 44 4.55 10.08 -19.86
C THR A 44 4.20 8.59 -19.79
N ALA A 45 4.33 7.86 -20.88
CA ALA A 45 4.14 6.41 -20.92
C ALA A 45 5.16 5.67 -20.04
N THR A 46 6.43 6.05 -20.11
CA THR A 46 7.49 5.50 -19.25
C THR A 46 7.21 5.78 -17.78
N ALA A 47 6.77 6.99 -17.47
CA ALA A 47 6.40 7.35 -16.09
C ALA A 47 5.18 6.54 -15.61
N GLN A 48 4.14 6.38 -16.42
CA GLN A 48 2.95 5.56 -16.10
C GLN A 48 3.29 4.09 -15.84
N MET A 49 4.31 3.54 -16.51
CA MET A 49 4.77 2.17 -16.26
C MET A 49 5.17 1.94 -14.79
N THR A 50 5.63 2.97 -14.08
CA THR A 50 5.95 2.86 -12.65
C THR A 50 4.74 2.47 -11.80
N ILE A 51 3.54 2.95 -12.15
CA ILE A 51 2.29 2.60 -11.48
C ILE A 51 1.93 1.14 -11.78
N SER A 52 2.12 0.70 -13.03
CA SER A 52 1.89 -0.70 -13.40
C SER A 52 2.82 -1.64 -12.61
N VAL A 53 4.10 -1.29 -12.50
CA VAL A 53 5.09 -2.04 -11.71
C VAL A 53 4.72 -2.02 -10.22
N TYR A 54 4.27 -0.89 -9.69
CA TYR A 54 3.80 -0.79 -8.30
C TYR A 54 2.61 -1.71 -8.03
N ILE A 55 1.57 -1.69 -8.88
CA ILE A 55 0.39 -2.55 -8.73
C ILE A 55 0.77 -4.04 -8.88
N MET A 56 1.65 -4.37 -9.82
CA MET A 56 2.15 -5.73 -9.98
C MET A 56 2.91 -6.20 -8.74
N GLY A 57 3.78 -5.36 -8.18
CA GLY A 57 4.48 -5.62 -6.93
C GLY A 57 3.51 -5.81 -5.76
N LEU A 58 2.45 -4.99 -5.67
CA LEU A 58 1.40 -5.19 -4.68
C LEU A 58 0.66 -6.51 -4.88
N ALA A 59 0.28 -6.86 -6.11
CA ALA A 59 -0.41 -8.11 -6.39
C ALA A 59 0.43 -9.32 -5.93
N VAL A 60 1.72 -9.34 -6.27
CA VAL A 60 2.66 -10.38 -5.81
C VAL A 60 2.80 -10.35 -4.29
N GLY A 61 2.93 -9.16 -3.69
CA GLY A 61 2.99 -8.99 -2.24
C GLY A 61 1.75 -9.54 -1.53
N GLN A 62 0.55 -9.29 -2.06
CA GLN A 62 -0.71 -9.78 -1.50
C GLN A 62 -0.82 -11.31 -1.56
N LEU A 63 -0.30 -11.96 -2.62
CA LEU A 63 -0.25 -13.42 -2.71
C LEU A 63 0.58 -14.06 -1.60
N ILE A 64 1.58 -13.35 -1.07
CA ILE A 64 2.44 -13.83 0.02
C ILE A 64 1.89 -13.38 1.37
N TYR A 65 1.66 -12.08 1.50
CA TYR A 65 1.33 -11.44 2.78
C TYR A 65 -0.10 -11.76 3.25
N GLY A 66 -1.05 -11.96 2.32
CA GLY A 66 -2.42 -12.37 2.66
C GLY A 66 -2.44 -13.72 3.39
N PRO A 67 -2.00 -14.82 2.75
CA PRO A 67 -1.95 -16.13 3.40
C PRO A 67 -1.07 -16.16 4.65
N LEU A 68 0.04 -15.41 4.67
CA LEU A 68 0.91 -15.32 5.82
C LEU A 68 0.23 -14.64 7.02
N SER A 69 -0.51 -13.56 6.77
CA SER A 69 -1.31 -12.87 7.78
C SER A 69 -2.40 -13.78 8.34
N ASP A 70 -3.08 -14.53 7.47
CA ASP A 70 -4.14 -15.46 7.88
C ASP A 70 -3.60 -16.64 8.71
N ALA A 71 -2.36 -17.09 8.42
CA ALA A 71 -1.73 -18.19 9.11
C ALA A 71 -1.17 -17.82 10.50
N ILE A 72 -0.65 -16.60 10.66
CA ILE A 72 -0.02 -16.13 11.90
C ILE A 72 -1.04 -15.50 12.86
N GLY A 73 -2.08 -14.85 12.33
CA GLY A 73 -3.10 -14.15 13.09
C GLY A 73 -2.70 -12.73 13.47
#